data_AF-A0AAG5DE95-F1
#
_entry.id   AF-A0AAG5DE95-F1
#
_cell.length_a   1.000
_cell.length_b   1.000
_cell.length_c   1.000
_cell.angle_alpha   90.00
_cell.angle_beta   90.00
_cell.angle_gamma   90.00
#
_symmetry.space_group_name_H-M   'P 1'
#
loop_
_entity.id
_entity.type
_entity.pdbx_description
1 polymer ?
#
loop_
_entity_poly.entity_id
_entity_poly.type
_entity_poly.pdbx_seq_one_letter_code
_entity_poly.pdbx_strand_id
1 'polypeptide(L)'
;MKMVRKLAVIFIVIFTTSFGYGLEPEHNVIYAINAGGGAYIDAHGIHYARDPLMGKVGTESDYGRQLLVINRVKPNDEILYQTERYHHDTFGYDLPLAGDG
;
A
#
# COMPACT_ATOMS: atom_id res chain seq x y z
N MET A 1 15.57 -57.62 -39.08
CA MET A 1 15.20 -57.51 -37.64
C MET A 1 15.49 -56.09 -37.18
N LYS A 2 14.52 -55.16 -37.28
CA LYS A 2 14.70 -53.74 -36.91
C LYS A 2 14.32 -53.56 -35.44
N MET A 3 15.31 -53.22 -34.61
CA MET A 3 15.17 -52.97 -33.18
C MET A 3 14.71 -51.52 -32.97
N VAL A 4 13.43 -51.33 -32.65
CA VAL A 4 12.87 -50.02 -32.31
C VAL A 4 13.18 -49.74 -30.83
N ARG A 5 14.11 -48.81 -30.58
CA ARG A 5 14.35 -48.27 -29.24
C ARG A 5 13.18 -47.38 -28.85
N LYS A 6 12.36 -47.81 -27.88
CA LYS A 6 11.29 -47.00 -27.32
C LYS A 6 11.92 -45.87 -26.48
N LEU A 7 11.85 -44.64 -26.99
CA LEU A 7 12.20 -43.45 -26.24
C LEU A 7 11.10 -43.22 -25.19
N ALA A 8 11.43 -43.35 -23.90
CA ALA A 8 10.51 -42.97 -22.83
C ALA A 8 10.53 -41.44 -22.70
N VAL A 9 9.46 -40.79 -23.15
CA VAL A 9 9.25 -39.36 -22.94
C VAL A 9 8.72 -39.16 -21.53
N ILE A 10 9.52 -38.58 -20.65
CA ILE A 10 9.11 -38.21 -19.29
C ILE A 10 8.39 -36.86 -19.39
N PHE A 11 7.06 -36.87 -19.21
CA PHE A 11 6.29 -35.64 -19.02
C PHE A 11 6.46 -35.16 -17.59
N ILE A 12 7.28 -34.13 -17.38
CA ILE A 12 7.32 -33.40 -16.11
C ILE A 12 6.11 -32.46 -16.11
N VAL A 13 5.07 -32.83 -15.36
CA VAL A 13 3.96 -31.94 -15.06
C VAL A 13 4.44 -30.98 -13.98
N ILE A 14 4.79 -29.75 -14.37
CA ILE A 14 5.05 -28.67 -13.42
C ILE A 14 3.68 -28.22 -12.90
N PHE A 15 3.29 -28.74 -11.73
CA PHE A 15 2.14 -28.23 -11.00
C PHE A 15 2.55 -26.89 -10.40
N THR A 16 2.37 -25.78 -11.13
CA THR A 16 2.49 -24.45 -10.55
C THR A 16 1.29 -24.29 -9.63
N THR A 17 1.47 -24.61 -8.34
CA THR A 17 0.57 -24.11 -7.30
C THR A 17 0.68 -22.60 -7.38
N SER A 18 -0.34 -21.96 -7.95
CA SER A 18 -0.57 -20.54 -7.80
C SER A 18 -0.67 -20.31 -6.30
N PHE A 19 0.44 -19.90 -5.69
CA PHE A 19 0.45 -19.40 -4.34
C PHE A 19 -0.33 -18.09 -4.38
N GLY A 20 -1.66 -18.20 -4.29
CA GLY A 20 -2.49 -17.11 -3.84
C GLY A 20 -2.16 -16.88 -2.37
N TYR A 21 -1.04 -16.21 -2.09
CA TYR A 21 -0.85 -15.52 -0.82
C TYR A 21 -1.75 -14.29 -0.83
N GLY A 22 -3.07 -14.51 -0.87
CA GLY A 22 -4.01 -13.55 -0.34
C GLY A 22 -3.88 -13.66 1.17
N LEU A 23 -2.85 -13.02 1.72
CA LEU A 23 -2.83 -12.72 3.15
C LEU A 23 -4.07 -11.85 3.36
N GLU A 24 -5.06 -12.39 4.07
CA GLU A 24 -6.08 -11.56 4.70
C GLU A 24 -5.35 -10.38 5.33
N PRO A 25 -5.72 -9.13 5.00
CA PRO A 25 -5.01 -7.98 5.52
C PRO A 25 -5.03 -8.09 7.04
N GLU A 26 -3.85 -7.99 7.67
CA GLU A 26 -3.69 -8.07 9.12
C GLU A 26 -4.62 -7.08 9.85
N HIS A 27 -5.11 -6.08 9.13
CA HIS A 27 -5.88 -4.95 9.64
C HIS A 27 -7.16 -4.76 8.81
N ASN A 28 -8.30 -4.62 9.49
CA ASN A 28 -9.55 -4.19 8.86
C ASN A 28 -9.56 -2.66 8.68
N VAL A 29 -8.77 -2.17 7.73
CA VAL A 29 -8.71 -0.73 7.41
C VAL A 29 -9.84 -0.37 6.46
N ILE A 30 -10.79 0.42 6.95
CA ILE A 30 -11.91 0.92 6.15
C ILE A 30 -11.58 2.24 5.44
N TYR A 31 -10.61 3.00 5.94
CA TYR A 31 -10.14 4.23 5.32
C TYR A 31 -8.74 4.63 5.81
N ALA A 32 -7.92 5.19 4.91
CA ALA A 32 -6.60 5.74 5.21
C ALA A 32 -6.31 6.94 4.31
N ILE A 33 -5.73 8.01 4.86
CA ILE A 33 -5.39 9.24 4.14
C ILE A 33 -3.92 9.57 4.38
N ASN A 34 -3.20 9.89 3.32
CA ASN A 34 -1.88 10.50 3.43
C ASN A 34 -2.02 12.03 3.46
N ALA A 35 -2.04 12.63 4.66
CA ALA A 35 -2.21 14.07 4.83
C ALA A 35 -1.03 14.85 4.20
N GLY A 36 -1.35 15.84 3.37
CA GLY A 36 -0.38 16.60 2.57
C GLY A 36 0.27 15.82 1.43
N GLY A 37 -0.04 14.55 1.26
CA GLY A 37 0.68 13.65 0.37
C GLY A 37 -0.18 13.02 -0.73
N GLY A 38 0.51 12.28 -1.61
CA GLY A 38 -0.09 11.48 -2.68
C GLY A 38 -0.66 10.16 -2.19
N ALA A 39 -1.38 9.46 -3.07
CA ALA A 39 -1.84 8.09 -2.81
C ALA A 39 -0.63 7.15 -2.68
N TYR A 40 -0.71 6.20 -1.75
CA TYR A 40 0.40 5.30 -1.44
C TYR A 40 -0.11 3.96 -0.87
N ILE A 41 0.61 2.87 -1.11
CA ILE A 41 0.33 1.54 -0.53
C ILE A 41 1.50 1.19 0.36
N ASP A 42 1.25 0.95 1.65
CA ASP A 42 2.30 0.62 2.59
C ASP A 42 2.75 -0.85 2.51
N ALA A 43 3.80 -1.19 3.25
CA ALA A 43 4.30 -2.55 3.28
C ALA A 43 3.42 -3.56 4.05
N HIS A 44 2.25 -3.16 4.55
CA HIS A 44 1.19 -4.04 5.05
C HIS A 44 0.02 -4.15 4.07
N GLY A 45 0.09 -3.49 2.91
CA GLY A 45 -0.96 -3.47 1.91
C GLY A 45 -2.08 -2.48 2.19
N ILE A 46 -1.92 -1.54 3.13
CA ILE A 46 -2.90 -0.51 3.41
C ILE A 46 -2.86 0.54 2.30
N HIS A 47 -4.02 0.81 1.70
CA HIS A 47 -4.19 1.80 0.64
C HIS A 47 -4.50 3.18 1.24
N TYR A 48 -3.51 4.05 1.31
CA TYR A 48 -3.67 5.44 1.66
C TYR A 48 -4.18 6.23 0.45
N ALA A 49 -5.34 6.87 0.58
CA ALA A 49 -5.82 7.82 -0.39
C ALA A 49 -4.93 9.08 -0.41
N ARG A 50 -4.80 9.68 -1.59
CA ARG A 50 -4.28 11.06 -1.71
C ARG A 50 -5.13 11.97 -0.84
N ASP A 51 -4.49 12.96 -0.23
CA ASP A 51 -5.20 13.97 0.55
C ASP A 51 -6.38 14.62 -0.23
N PRO A 52 -7.64 14.47 0.23
CA PRO A 52 -8.81 15.04 -0.44
C PRO A 52 -8.90 16.57 -0.30
N LEU A 53 -8.14 17.16 0.63
CA LEU A 53 -8.07 18.60 0.89
C LEU A 53 -6.92 19.28 0.14
N MET A 54 -6.13 18.52 -0.63
CA MET A 54 -5.04 19.05 -1.47
C MET A 54 -5.54 20.21 -2.34
N GLY A 55 -4.90 21.39 -2.22
CA GLY A 55 -5.26 22.61 -2.93
C GLY A 55 -6.60 23.23 -2.53
N LYS A 56 -7.19 22.85 -1.39
CA LYS A 56 -8.48 23.36 -0.90
C LYS A 56 -8.41 23.98 0.50
N VAL A 57 -7.94 23.21 1.49
CA VAL A 57 -7.95 23.61 2.91
C VAL A 57 -6.60 23.35 3.53
N GLY A 58 -6.03 24.37 4.17
CA GLY A 58 -4.73 24.29 4.81
C GLY A 58 -3.60 24.20 3.81
N THR A 59 -2.41 23.94 4.32
CA THR A 59 -1.18 23.89 3.54
C THR A 59 -0.63 22.49 3.57
N GLU A 60 -0.51 21.87 2.40
CA GLU A 60 0.35 20.70 2.22
C GLU A 60 1.84 21.10 2.34
N SER A 61 2.61 20.23 2.97
CA SER A 61 4.04 20.40 3.17
C SER A 61 4.74 19.07 3.02
N ASP A 62 5.88 19.08 2.33
CA ASP A 62 6.83 17.98 2.24
C ASP A 62 8.11 18.27 3.04
N TYR A 63 8.05 19.23 3.98
CA TYR A 63 9.18 19.65 4.80
C TYR A 63 9.80 18.46 5.56
N GLY A 64 8.99 17.45 5.91
CA GLY A 64 9.46 16.20 6.53
C GLY A 64 10.44 15.40 5.65
N ARG A 65 10.46 15.59 4.33
CA ARG A 65 11.39 14.89 3.42
C ARG A 65 12.86 15.23 3.64
N GLN A 66 13.16 16.31 4.38
CA GLN A 66 14.53 16.62 4.78
C GLN A 66 15.07 15.63 5.85
N LEU A 67 14.17 14.92 6.54
CA LEU A 67 14.54 13.90 7.52
C LEU A 67 15.06 12.67 6.77
N LEU A 68 16.35 12.41 6.91
CA LEU A 68 17.02 11.31 6.22
C LEU A 68 16.52 9.92 6.62
N VAL A 69 15.95 9.79 7.82
CA VAL A 69 15.44 8.54 8.38
C VAL A 69 14.24 8.84 9.29
N ILE A 70 13.18 8.02 9.17
CA ILE A 70 12.08 7.99 10.14
C ILE A 70 12.22 6.71 10.97
N ASN A 71 12.48 6.88 12.27
CA ASN A 71 12.62 5.74 13.18
C ASN A 71 11.30 4.96 13.30
N ARG A 72 11.40 3.63 13.47
CA ARG A 72 10.27 2.70 13.69
C ARG A 72 9.31 2.58 12.50
N VAL A 73 9.73 2.98 11.32
CA VAL A 73 8.98 2.84 10.06
C VAL A 73 9.84 2.03 9.08
N LYS A 74 9.21 1.27 8.18
CA LYS A 74 9.93 0.60 7.09
C LYS A 74 10.45 1.67 6.12
N PRO A 75 11.68 1.57 5.58
CA PRO A 75 12.26 2.63 4.74
C PRO A 75 11.39 3.07 3.55
N ASN A 76 10.62 2.16 2.95
CA ASN A 76 9.74 2.52 1.83
C ASN A 76 8.53 3.35 2.28
N ASP A 77 8.06 3.14 3.51
CA ASP A 77 6.84 3.77 4.05
C ASP A 77 7.11 5.11 4.73
N GLU A 78 8.38 5.56 4.80
CA GLU A 78 8.76 6.85 5.39
C GLU A 78 8.01 8.02 4.75
N ILE A 79 7.63 7.90 3.47
CA ILE A 79 6.87 8.92 2.75
C ILE A 79 5.56 9.30 3.44
N LEU A 80 4.89 8.33 4.10
CA LEU A 80 3.65 8.58 4.85
C LEU A 80 3.85 9.46 6.08
N TYR A 81 5.10 9.64 6.51
CA TYR A 81 5.51 10.41 7.68
C TYR A 81 6.36 11.64 7.30
N GLN A 82 6.63 11.83 6.01
CA GLN A 82 7.41 12.94 5.49
C GLN A 82 6.56 14.01 4.80
N THR A 83 5.26 13.74 4.61
CA THR A 83 4.26 14.71 4.16
C THR A 83 3.31 15.05 5.30
N GLU A 84 2.87 16.30 5.33
CA GLU A 84 1.97 16.80 6.37
C GLU A 84 0.96 17.81 5.80
N ARG A 85 -0.18 17.94 6.48
CA ARG A 85 -1.09 19.07 6.30
C ARG A 85 -1.19 19.85 7.60
N TYR A 86 -0.93 21.14 7.53
CA TYR A 86 -1.17 22.06 8.64
C TYR A 86 -2.19 23.13 8.28
N HIS A 87 -2.82 23.70 9.30
CA HIS A 87 -3.78 24.79 9.20
C HIS A 87 -3.71 25.60 10.50
N HIS A 88 -3.98 26.91 10.45
CA HIS A 88 -4.01 27.75 11.66
C HIS A 88 -5.33 27.64 12.43
N ASP A 89 -6.42 27.32 11.75
CA ASP A 89 -7.71 26.90 12.30
C ASP A 89 -7.96 25.37 12.24
N THR A 90 -9.17 24.96 12.61
CA THR A 90 -9.63 23.55 12.55
C THR A 90 -10.05 23.15 11.14
N PHE A 91 -9.66 21.95 10.72
CA PHE A 91 -10.19 21.24 9.56
C PHE A 91 -10.40 19.76 9.91
N GLY A 92 -11.11 19.03 9.04
CA GLY A 92 -11.36 17.61 9.22
C GLY A 92 -11.52 16.89 7.89
N TYR A 93 -11.52 15.57 7.96
CA TYR A 93 -11.82 14.69 6.83
C TYR A 93 -13.22 14.11 6.98
N ASP A 94 -14.02 14.21 5.93
CA ASP A 94 -15.30 13.53 5.87
C ASP A 94 -15.08 12.08 5.42
N LEU A 95 -15.38 11.13 6.30
CA LEU A 95 -15.25 9.71 6.03
C LEU A 95 -16.65 9.13 5.77
N PRO A 96 -16.95 8.66 4.54
CA PRO A 96 -18.23 8.02 4.27
C PRO A 96 -18.26 6.65 4.96
N LEU A 97 -19.00 6.55 6.06
CA LEU A 97 -19.29 5.29 6.74
C LEU A 97 -20.70 4.84 6.36
N ALA A 98 -20.84 3.57 5.97
CA ALA A 98 -22.14 2.95 5.83
C ALA A 98 -22.56 2.34 7.17
N GLY A 99 -23.54 2.95 7.85
CA GLY A 99 -24.10 2.46 9.12
C GLY A 99 -23.71 3.29 10.34
N ASP A 100 -24.02 2.76 11.53
CA ASP A 100 -24.06 3.51 12.79
C ASP A 100 -22.71 3.59 13.53
N GLY A 101 -21.63 3.09 12.91
CA GLY A 101 -20.29 3.03 13.50
C GLY A 101 -20.03 1.74 14.23
#